data_AF-A0AA39HKZ5-F1
#
_entry.id   AF-A0AA39HKZ5-F1
#
_cell.length_a   1.000
_cell.length_b   1.000
_cell.length_c   1.000
_cell.angle_alpha   90.00
_cell.angle_beta   90.00
_cell.angle_gamma   90.00
#
_symmetry.space_group_name_H-M   'P 1'
#
loop_
_entity.id
_entity.type
_entity.pdbx_description
1 polymer ?
#
loop_
_entity_poly.entity_id
_entity_poly.type
_entity_poly.pdbx_seq_one_letter_code
_entity_poly.pdbx_strand_id
1 'polypeptide(L)'
;MGSSETAECFSVAQKVHFPSRSATTATTTMISQRSYKKLVSMLVGDEPEVEPPKKKGFLRCCGDGVPFKNFVNGKVLLLTLTIWTAALFVVMFFALMNGPMDPYGELSVLKKTTRADEAFLKQVNELLLEWAENRYDYGNQLFGKDMKKIVERGGQMTEERVKLAYKYVHEMVENNRTDRAIMDTVELYVRLLGHQRSVETARFLSTYIGSGGSLGMGLLTKIQTLYDAEMLALIKETLPERLRDKSEHIWVEYTLYHTPGLKYECLDVNSTVHAMLLYYQENYINKCPTCVPRTPWYQNDALNGVILLVGIITSFIAMYLAVGLIMKKCVVQQKH
;
A
#
# COMPACT_ATOMS: atom_id res chain seq x y z
N MET A 1 41.99 23.65 16.31
CA MET A 1 42.75 22.47 15.83
C MET A 1 42.33 21.28 16.65
N GLY A 2 41.99 20.16 16.00
CA GLY A 2 41.49 18.91 16.59
C GLY A 2 40.06 18.59 16.12
N SER A 3 39.83 18.47 14.81
CA SER A 3 39.80 17.23 14.00
C SER A 3 38.66 16.27 14.39
N SER A 4 37.57 16.45 13.65
CA SER A 4 36.42 15.57 13.47
C SER A 4 36.83 14.14 13.13
N GLU A 5 36.52 13.18 13.99
CA GLU A 5 36.55 11.74 13.68
C GLU A 5 35.34 11.40 12.80
N THR A 6 35.53 11.43 11.48
CA THR A 6 34.66 10.72 10.55
C THR A 6 35.01 9.24 10.63
N ALA A 7 34.15 8.44 11.26
CA ALA A 7 34.25 6.98 11.22
C ALA A 7 34.17 6.51 9.75
N GLU A 8 35.28 5.99 9.23
CA GLU A 8 35.35 5.44 7.88
C GLU A 8 34.53 4.14 7.80
N CYS A 9 33.47 4.15 6.98
CA CYS A 9 32.69 2.95 6.67
C CYS A 9 33.52 2.01 5.76
N PHE A 10 34.21 1.03 6.35
CA PHE A 10 34.93 0.00 5.60
C PHE A 10 34.00 -1.12 5.14
N SER A 11 33.94 -1.39 3.83
CA SER A 11 33.18 -2.52 3.26
C SER A 11 33.99 -3.82 3.39
N VAL A 12 33.50 -4.79 4.17
CA VAL A 12 34.08 -6.15 4.20
C VAL A 12 33.00 -7.15 3.82
N ALA A 13 32.98 -7.53 2.54
CA ALA A 13 32.19 -8.66 2.07
C ALA A 13 32.93 -9.96 2.43
N GLN A 14 32.48 -10.66 3.48
CA GLN A 14 33.04 -11.96 3.88
C GLN A 14 32.02 -13.08 3.74
N LYS A 15 32.37 -14.05 2.90
CA LYS A 15 31.60 -15.24 2.53
C LYS A 15 31.82 -16.33 3.60
N VAL A 16 30.79 -16.69 4.36
CA VAL A 16 30.89 -17.70 5.43
C VAL A 16 29.78 -18.75 5.29
N HIS A 17 30.15 -20.02 5.44
CA HIS A 17 29.31 -21.21 5.29
C HIS A 17 29.09 -21.93 6.65
N PHE A 18 28.18 -22.93 6.67
CA PHE A 18 27.83 -23.90 7.75
C PHE A 18 26.67 -23.54 8.72
N PRO A 19 26.13 -24.48 9.53
CA PRO A 19 25.20 -25.58 9.18
C PRO A 19 23.88 -25.58 10.02
N SER A 20 22.93 -26.48 9.68
CA SER A 20 21.51 -26.49 10.11
C SER A 20 21.13 -27.33 11.36
N ARG A 21 19.95 -27.01 11.95
CA ARG A 21 18.97 -27.77 12.79
C ARG A 21 18.72 -27.14 14.17
N SER A 22 17.55 -27.16 14.83
CA SER A 22 16.26 -27.86 14.70
C SER A 22 15.14 -27.07 15.41
N ALA A 23 13.87 -27.37 15.07
CA ALA A 23 12.65 -26.68 15.48
C ALA A 23 12.10 -27.01 16.87
N THR A 24 11.31 -26.09 17.44
CA THR A 24 10.38 -26.37 18.56
C THR A 24 9.06 -25.61 18.37
N THR A 25 7.97 -26.36 18.50
CA THR A 25 6.56 -26.00 18.29
C THR A 25 6.00 -25.17 19.44
N ALA A 26 5.14 -24.18 19.16
CA ALA A 26 4.36 -23.49 20.19
C ALA A 26 2.89 -23.32 19.75
N THR A 27 2.01 -23.76 20.64
CA THR A 27 0.55 -23.87 20.52
C THR A 27 -0.11 -22.50 20.72
N THR A 28 -0.99 -22.10 19.80
CA THR A 28 -1.72 -20.81 19.86
C THR A 28 -3.15 -21.02 20.37
N THR A 29 -3.48 -20.34 21.47
CA THR A 29 -4.82 -20.29 22.07
C THR A 29 -5.68 -19.21 21.41
N MET A 30 -6.88 -19.59 20.95
CA MET A 30 -7.84 -18.69 20.29
C MET A 30 -8.46 -17.69 21.29
N ILE A 31 -8.46 -16.41 20.94
CA ILE A 31 -9.22 -15.37 21.61
C ILE A 31 -10.56 -15.17 20.88
N SER A 32 -11.62 -15.06 21.67
CA SER A 32 -13.04 -15.06 21.31
C SER A 32 -13.48 -13.92 20.38
N GLN A 33 -14.27 -14.28 19.35
CA GLN A 33 -14.92 -13.43 18.34
C GLN A 33 -15.71 -12.22 18.88
N ARG A 34 -16.02 -12.14 20.18
CA ARG A 34 -16.76 -11.00 20.77
C ARG A 34 -15.95 -9.71 20.88
N SER A 35 -14.61 -9.78 20.87
CA SER A 35 -13.76 -8.59 20.96
C SER A 35 -13.64 -7.81 19.65
N TYR A 36 -13.94 -8.45 18.50
CA TYR A 36 -13.75 -7.86 17.17
C TYR A 36 -14.80 -6.78 16.82
N LYS A 37 -16.08 -7.01 17.14
CA LYS A 37 -17.16 -6.03 16.86
C LYS A 37 -17.01 -4.71 17.60
N LYS A 38 -16.37 -4.73 18.78
CA LYS A 38 -16.17 -3.52 19.62
C LYS A 38 -14.95 -2.71 19.19
N LEU A 39 -13.98 -3.32 18.49
CA LEU A 39 -12.80 -2.63 17.96
C LEU A 39 -13.11 -1.91 16.63
N VAL A 40 -13.93 -2.53 15.78
CA VAL A 40 -14.36 -1.95 14.49
C VAL A 40 -15.25 -0.72 14.69
N SER A 41 -16.07 -0.69 15.75
CA SER A 41 -16.90 0.49 16.07
C SER A 41 -16.14 1.66 16.70
N MET A 42 -14.88 1.47 17.12
CA MET A 42 -14.05 2.55 17.68
C MET A 42 -13.10 3.18 16.64
N LEU A 43 -12.88 2.50 15.51
CA LEU A 43 -11.96 2.93 14.44
C LEU A 43 -12.67 3.65 13.28
N VAL A 44 -13.99 3.50 13.17
CA VAL A 44 -14.83 4.33 12.32
C VAL A 44 -15.39 5.41 13.23
N GLY A 45 -14.74 6.58 13.26
CA GLY A 45 -15.23 7.72 14.02
C GLY A 45 -16.66 8.06 13.59
N ASP A 46 -17.51 8.40 14.56
CA ASP A 46 -18.83 8.96 14.31
C ASP A 46 -18.66 10.20 13.41
N GLU A 47 -19.12 10.08 12.17
CA GLU A 47 -19.27 11.24 11.29
C GLU A 47 -20.31 12.17 11.94
N PRO A 48 -20.01 13.47 12.07
CA PRO A 48 -20.99 14.42 12.57
C PRO A 48 -22.19 14.46 11.61
N GLU A 49 -23.38 14.31 12.19
CA GLU A 49 -24.67 14.53 11.54
C GLU A 49 -24.66 15.92 10.88
N VAL A 50 -24.49 15.94 9.55
CA VAL A 50 -24.60 17.17 8.77
C VAL A 50 -26.09 17.49 8.62
N GLU A 51 -26.56 18.44 9.44
CA GLU A 51 -27.89 19.02 9.30
C GLU A 51 -28.14 19.51 7.86
N PRO A 52 -29.32 19.27 7.29
CA PRO A 52 -29.66 19.76 5.96
C PRO A 52 -29.72 21.29 5.93
N PRO A 53 -29.27 21.96 4.85
CA PRO A 53 -29.28 23.40 4.80
C PRO A 53 -30.72 23.93 4.83
N LYS A 54 -30.95 24.86 5.79
CA LYS A 54 -32.17 25.66 5.90
C LYS A 54 -32.44 26.39 4.58
N LYS A 55 -33.62 26.13 3.99
CA LYS A 55 -34.21 26.91 2.89
C LYS A 55 -34.26 28.39 3.29
N LYS A 56 -33.46 29.24 2.64
CA LYS A 56 -33.63 30.69 2.67
C LYS A 56 -34.31 31.16 1.39
N GLY A 57 -35.48 31.77 1.59
CA GLY A 57 -35.97 32.95 0.89
C GLY A 57 -35.87 32.98 -0.64
N PHE A 58 -37.02 32.76 -1.27
CA PHE A 58 -37.37 33.37 -2.55
C PHE A 58 -37.15 34.89 -2.45
N LEU A 59 -36.15 35.41 -3.16
CA LEU A 59 -36.06 36.83 -3.47
C LEU A 59 -36.35 37.01 -4.96
N ARG A 60 -37.60 37.37 -5.18
CA ARG A 60 -38.20 37.89 -6.39
C ARG A 60 -37.50 39.21 -6.74
N CYS A 61 -36.68 39.21 -7.78
CA CYS A 61 -36.31 40.40 -8.53
C CYS A 61 -36.35 40.06 -10.02
N CYS A 62 -37.56 40.10 -10.59
CA CYS A 62 -37.69 40.50 -11.99
C CYS A 62 -37.39 42.01 -12.02
N GLY A 63 -36.25 42.35 -12.61
CA GLY A 63 -35.97 43.68 -13.16
C GLY A 63 -35.85 43.48 -14.67
N ASP A 64 -36.58 44.31 -15.39
CA ASP A 64 -37.00 44.14 -16.77
C ASP A 64 -35.86 44.00 -17.82
N GLY A 65 -36.17 43.23 -18.86
CA GLY A 65 -35.88 43.66 -20.23
C GLY A 65 -34.46 43.48 -20.74
N VAL A 66 -34.01 42.24 -20.92
CA VAL A 66 -33.12 41.92 -22.06
C VAL A 66 -33.61 40.60 -22.69
N PRO A 67 -34.04 40.58 -23.96
CA PRO A 67 -34.41 39.34 -24.60
C PRO A 67 -33.14 38.51 -24.79
N PHE A 68 -32.95 37.47 -23.97
CA PHE A 68 -32.08 36.34 -24.25
C PHE A 68 -32.68 35.51 -25.41
N LYS A 69 -32.92 36.16 -26.55
CA LYS A 69 -33.19 35.49 -27.81
C LYS A 69 -31.87 35.31 -28.52
N ASN A 70 -31.42 34.06 -28.42
CA ASN A 70 -30.66 33.31 -29.41
C ASN A 70 -29.18 33.03 -29.12
N PHE A 71 -28.86 31.77 -29.42
CA PHE A 71 -27.56 31.25 -29.87
C PHE A 71 -26.65 30.57 -28.84
N VAL A 72 -27.23 29.70 -28.01
CA VAL A 72 -26.67 28.34 -28.00
C VAL A 72 -27.31 27.61 -29.18
N ASN A 73 -26.53 27.44 -30.25
CA ASN A 73 -26.96 26.71 -31.45
C ASN A 73 -27.50 25.35 -30.99
N GLY A 74 -28.81 25.09 -31.15
CA GLY A 74 -29.45 23.92 -30.55
C GLY A 74 -28.77 22.60 -30.92
N LYS A 75 -28.10 22.58 -32.09
CA LYS A 75 -27.24 21.47 -32.53
C LYS A 75 -26.01 21.27 -31.65
N VAL A 76 -25.34 22.33 -31.21
CA VAL A 76 -24.17 22.26 -30.32
C VAL A 76 -24.60 21.78 -28.94
N LEU A 77 -25.71 22.31 -28.40
CA LEU A 77 -26.27 21.84 -27.13
C LEU A 77 -26.61 20.34 -27.22
N LEU A 78 -27.32 19.93 -28.27
CA LEU A 78 -27.70 18.54 -28.50
C LEU A 78 -26.47 17.63 -28.62
N LEU A 79 -25.42 18.09 -29.30
CA LEU A 79 -24.18 17.34 -29.49
C LEU A 79 -23.39 17.20 -28.19
N THR A 80 -23.31 18.26 -27.37
CA THR A 80 -22.73 18.15 -26.02
C THR A 80 -23.54 17.23 -25.12
N LEU A 81 -24.87 17.30 -25.17
CA LEU A 81 -25.75 16.49 -24.32
C LEU A 81 -25.68 15.00 -24.70
N THR A 82 -25.58 14.71 -26.00
CA THR A 82 -25.40 13.34 -26.52
C THR A 82 -24.01 12.77 -26.20
N ILE A 83 -22.95 13.57 -26.24
CA ILE A 83 -21.62 13.12 -25.79
C ILE A 83 -21.63 12.80 -24.29
N TRP A 84 -22.25 13.65 -23.46
CA TRP A 84 -22.35 13.40 -22.02
C TRP A 84 -23.21 12.18 -21.69
N THR A 85 -24.34 11.98 -22.37
CA THR A 85 -25.16 10.78 -22.16
C THR A 85 -24.46 9.52 -22.66
N ALA A 86 -23.72 9.57 -23.77
CA ALA A 86 -22.92 8.45 -24.23
C ALA A 86 -21.77 8.12 -23.26
N ALA A 87 -21.08 9.13 -22.73
CA ALA A 87 -20.03 8.92 -21.72
C ALA A 87 -20.60 8.33 -20.42
N LEU A 88 -21.72 8.86 -19.93
CA LEU A 88 -22.42 8.33 -18.75
C LEU A 88 -22.91 6.90 -19.00
N PHE A 89 -23.44 6.61 -20.18
CA PHE A 89 -23.88 5.27 -20.56
C PHE A 89 -22.71 4.30 -20.61
N VAL A 90 -21.56 4.69 -21.16
CA VAL A 90 -20.35 3.86 -21.18
C VAL A 90 -19.87 3.59 -19.75
N VAL A 91 -19.79 4.61 -18.89
CA VAL A 91 -19.40 4.43 -17.47
C VAL A 91 -20.38 3.52 -16.74
N MET A 92 -21.69 3.72 -16.91
CA MET A 92 -22.72 2.87 -16.33
C MET A 92 -22.68 1.44 -16.88
N PHE A 93 -22.45 1.27 -18.18
CA PHE A 93 -22.35 -0.03 -18.82
C PHE A 93 -21.13 -0.79 -18.32
N PHE A 94 -19.98 -0.12 -18.18
CA PHE A 94 -18.81 -0.72 -17.53
C PHE A 94 -19.06 -1.03 -16.04
N ALA A 95 -19.81 -0.20 -15.31
CA ALA A 95 -20.20 -0.49 -13.94
C ALA A 95 -21.15 -1.70 -13.84
N LEU A 96 -22.09 -1.84 -14.78
CA LEU A 96 -23.03 -2.96 -14.87
C LEU A 96 -22.37 -4.27 -15.31
N MET A 97 -21.48 -4.21 -16.31
CA MET A 97 -20.75 -5.38 -16.83
C MET A 97 -19.73 -5.93 -15.82
N ASN A 98 -19.21 -5.07 -14.94
CA ASN A 98 -18.34 -5.50 -13.83
C ASN A 98 -19.12 -5.99 -12.60
N GLY A 99 -20.47 -5.98 -12.66
CA GLY A 99 -21.35 -6.25 -11.53
C GLY A 99 -21.25 -5.18 -10.44
N PRO A 100 -22.25 -5.06 -9.55
CA PRO A 100 -22.06 -4.29 -8.33
C PRO A 100 -20.89 -4.94 -7.57
N MET A 101 -19.75 -4.26 -7.50
CA MET A 101 -18.72 -4.59 -6.51
C MET A 101 -19.45 -4.56 -5.18
N ASP A 102 -19.66 -5.72 -4.56
CA ASP A 102 -20.20 -5.80 -3.22
C ASP A 102 -19.20 -5.06 -2.31
N PRO A 103 -19.49 -3.80 -1.92
CA PRO A 103 -18.49 -2.95 -1.29
C PRO A 103 -18.16 -3.42 0.12
N TYR A 104 -18.89 -4.42 0.60
CA TYR A 104 -18.77 -5.06 1.91
C TYR A 104 -18.45 -6.55 1.85
N GLY A 105 -18.21 -7.12 0.66
CA GLY A 105 -17.73 -8.50 0.55
C GLY A 105 -16.42 -8.69 1.31
N GLU A 106 -16.27 -9.79 2.04
CA GLU A 106 -15.07 -10.09 2.84
C GLU A 106 -13.77 -9.96 2.01
N LEU A 107 -13.79 -10.39 0.75
CA LEU A 107 -12.68 -10.24 -0.20
C LEU A 107 -12.40 -8.77 -0.59
N SER A 108 -13.42 -7.92 -0.72
CA SER A 108 -13.23 -6.50 -1.06
C SER A 108 -12.66 -5.72 0.13
N VAL A 109 -13.12 -6.03 1.35
CA VAL A 109 -12.53 -5.53 2.60
C VAL A 109 -11.07 -5.97 2.71
N LEU A 110 -10.77 -7.24 2.39
CA LEU A 110 -9.42 -7.79 2.43
C LEU A 110 -8.46 -7.08 1.45
N LYS A 111 -8.94 -6.77 0.23
CA LYS A 111 -8.20 -5.98 -0.78
C LYS A 111 -8.01 -4.52 -0.39
N LYS A 112 -9.00 -3.90 0.24
CA LYS A 112 -8.91 -2.50 0.70
C LYS A 112 -7.91 -2.36 1.84
N THR A 113 -7.95 -3.32 2.77
CA THR A 113 -7.05 -3.35 3.93
C THR A 113 -5.61 -3.65 3.53
N THR A 114 -5.35 -4.46 2.48
CA THR A 114 -3.98 -4.68 1.96
C THR A 114 -3.33 -3.41 1.42
N ARG A 115 -4.11 -2.45 0.91
CA ARG A 115 -3.56 -1.14 0.54
C ARG A 115 -3.16 -0.30 1.75
N ALA A 116 -3.89 -0.44 2.86
CA ALA A 116 -3.53 0.23 4.11
C ALA A 116 -2.23 -0.36 4.71
N ASP A 117 -2.03 -1.67 4.55
CA ASP A 117 -0.82 -2.38 4.95
C ASP A 117 0.44 -1.87 4.22
N GLU A 118 0.34 -1.58 2.91
CA GLU A 118 1.42 -0.97 2.12
C GLU A 118 1.77 0.44 2.64
N ALA A 119 0.75 1.25 2.97
CA ALA A 119 0.95 2.57 3.56
C ALA A 119 1.61 2.51 4.95
N PHE A 120 1.31 1.47 5.72
CA PHE A 120 1.99 1.22 7.00
C PHE A 120 3.48 0.93 6.80
N LEU A 121 3.83 0.04 5.87
CA LEU A 121 5.24 -0.31 5.61
C LEU A 121 6.05 0.90 5.17
N LYS A 122 5.41 1.79 4.41
CA LYS A 122 6.01 3.08 4.05
C LYS A 122 6.38 3.91 5.28
N GLN A 123 5.47 4.07 6.25
CA GLN A 123 5.73 4.83 7.47
C GLN A 123 6.87 4.21 8.30
N VAL A 124 6.93 2.87 8.37
CA VAL A 124 8.02 2.16 9.04
C VAL A 124 9.37 2.46 8.37
N ASN A 125 9.42 2.39 7.04
CA ASN A 125 10.65 2.66 6.29
C ASN A 125 11.10 4.11 6.37
N GLU A 126 10.16 5.07 6.40
CA GLU A 126 10.45 6.49 6.61
C GLU A 126 11.11 6.72 7.98
N LEU A 127 10.54 6.16 9.06
CA LEU A 127 11.16 6.26 10.39
C LEU A 127 12.55 5.62 10.44
N LEU A 128 12.73 4.46 9.80
CA LEU A 128 14.03 3.79 9.74
C LEU A 128 15.05 4.65 8.99
N LEU A 129 14.66 5.27 7.87
CA LEU A 129 15.54 6.18 7.13
C LEU A 129 15.92 7.40 7.98
N GLU A 130 14.96 8.05 8.62
CA GLU A 130 15.21 9.20 9.51
C GLU A 130 16.15 8.83 10.66
N TRP A 131 16.03 7.61 11.19
CA TRP A 131 16.97 7.07 12.16
C TRP A 131 18.36 6.91 11.59
N ALA A 132 18.52 6.27 10.43
CA ALA A 132 19.82 6.05 9.80
C ALA A 132 20.54 7.35 9.44
N GLU A 133 19.80 8.39 9.04
CA GLU A 133 20.32 9.71 8.69
C GLU A 133 20.63 10.62 9.89
N ASN A 134 20.57 10.09 11.12
CA ASN A 134 20.90 10.84 12.35
C ASN A 134 20.09 12.13 12.56
N ARG A 135 18.84 12.21 12.07
CA ARG A 135 17.95 13.34 12.44
C ARG A 135 17.47 13.27 13.89
N TYR A 136 17.66 12.14 14.55
CA TYR A 136 17.39 11.92 15.96
C TYR A 136 18.69 12.01 16.78
N ASP A 137 19.15 13.22 17.09
CA ASP A 137 20.20 13.43 18.11
C ASP A 137 19.70 13.07 19.53
N TYR A 138 18.38 12.99 19.71
CA TYR A 138 17.72 12.70 20.98
C TYR A 138 17.22 11.24 21.05
N GLY A 139 18.16 10.33 21.33
CA GLY A 139 17.96 9.09 22.10
C GLY A 139 17.22 7.90 21.45
N ASN A 140 17.84 6.71 21.56
CA ASN A 140 17.27 5.39 21.25
C ASN A 140 15.85 5.16 21.82
N GLN A 141 15.48 5.85 22.91
CA GLN A 141 14.19 5.70 23.58
C GLN A 141 13.01 6.30 22.79
N LEU A 142 13.18 7.44 22.11
CA LEU A 142 12.08 8.05 21.35
C LEU A 142 11.78 7.25 20.08
N PHE A 143 12.81 6.88 19.33
CA PHE A 143 12.68 6.01 18.17
C PHE A 143 12.05 4.66 18.55
N GLY A 144 12.50 4.05 19.64
CA GLY A 144 11.89 2.82 20.15
C GLY A 144 10.40 2.99 20.48
N LYS A 145 9.99 4.13 21.04
CA LYS A 145 8.59 4.44 21.37
C LYS A 145 7.73 4.67 20.12
N ASP A 146 8.22 5.45 19.16
CA ASP A 146 7.48 5.76 17.93
C ASP A 146 7.36 4.53 17.03
N MET A 147 8.45 3.77 16.87
CA MET A 147 8.44 2.51 16.15
C MET A 147 7.51 1.49 16.83
N LYS A 148 7.57 1.35 18.16
CA LYS A 148 6.65 0.47 18.89
C LYS A 148 5.18 0.85 18.66
N LYS A 149 4.84 2.14 18.73
CA LYS A 149 3.48 2.64 18.51
C LYS A 149 2.99 2.38 17.09
N ILE A 150 3.83 2.59 16.08
CA ILE A 150 3.50 2.28 14.69
C ILE A 150 3.26 0.76 14.58
N VAL A 151 4.21 -0.05 15.01
CA VAL A 151 4.16 -1.49 14.83
C VAL A 151 3.05 -2.18 15.64
N GLU A 152 2.65 -1.63 16.78
CA GLU A 152 1.44 -2.04 17.51
C GLU A 152 0.17 -1.79 16.70
N ARG A 153 0.07 -0.68 15.96
CA ARG A 153 -1.07 -0.41 15.06
C ARG A 153 -1.10 -1.36 13.86
N GLY A 154 0.05 -1.64 13.27
CA GLY A 154 0.15 -2.55 12.12
C GLY A 154 -0.14 -4.02 12.47
N GLY A 155 0.17 -4.43 13.70
CA GLY A 155 0.00 -5.81 14.16
C GLY A 155 -1.41 -6.24 14.56
N GLN A 156 -2.33 -5.30 14.80
CA GLN A 156 -3.66 -5.61 15.33
C GLN A 156 -4.62 -6.22 14.30
N MET A 157 -4.22 -6.33 13.02
CA MET A 157 -5.15 -6.72 11.96
C MET A 157 -4.77 -7.99 11.18
N THR A 158 -3.67 -8.69 11.44
CA THR A 158 -3.07 -9.55 10.39
C THR A 158 -3.47 -11.04 10.40
N GLU A 159 -3.59 -11.71 11.55
CA GLU A 159 -3.71 -13.18 11.57
C GLU A 159 -5.03 -13.70 10.98
N GLU A 160 -6.16 -13.09 11.33
CA GLU A 160 -7.46 -13.48 10.78
C GLU A 160 -7.56 -13.22 9.27
N ARG A 161 -6.92 -12.14 8.80
CA ARG A 161 -6.87 -11.78 7.37
C ARG A 161 -6.03 -12.79 6.59
N VAL A 162 -4.92 -13.25 7.14
CA VAL A 162 -4.08 -14.31 6.53
C VAL A 162 -4.86 -15.63 6.43
N LYS A 163 -5.55 -16.03 7.51
CA LYS A 163 -6.42 -17.23 7.51
C LYS A 163 -7.54 -17.14 6.49
N LEU A 164 -8.18 -15.97 6.38
CA LEU A 164 -9.24 -15.74 5.40
C LEU A 164 -8.70 -15.79 3.96
N ALA A 165 -7.55 -15.19 3.70
CA ALA A 165 -6.90 -15.26 2.39
C ALA A 165 -6.51 -16.69 2.02
N TYR A 166 -5.96 -17.45 2.97
CA TYR A 166 -5.64 -18.87 2.80
C TYR A 166 -6.88 -19.68 2.40
N LYS A 167 -8.00 -19.44 3.09
CA LYS A 167 -9.30 -20.05 2.76
C LYS A 167 -9.74 -19.74 1.33
N TYR A 168 -9.59 -18.49 0.89
CA TYR A 168 -9.92 -18.11 -0.49
C TYR A 168 -9.03 -18.79 -1.53
N VAL A 169 -7.74 -19.01 -1.25
CA VAL A 169 -6.87 -19.77 -2.17
C VAL A 169 -7.39 -21.20 -2.32
N HIS A 170 -7.68 -21.88 -1.21
CA HIS A 170 -8.29 -23.22 -1.23
C HIS A 170 -9.59 -23.25 -2.01
N GLU A 171 -10.53 -22.36 -1.71
CA GLU A 171 -11.82 -22.29 -2.43
C GLU A 171 -11.63 -22.08 -3.94
N MET A 172 -10.66 -21.27 -4.38
CA MET A 172 -10.42 -21.05 -5.81
C MET A 172 -9.84 -22.29 -6.49
N VAL A 173 -8.97 -23.04 -5.80
CA VAL A 173 -8.40 -24.30 -6.31
C VAL A 173 -9.45 -25.40 -6.35
N GLU A 174 -10.20 -25.61 -5.25
CA GLU A 174 -11.23 -26.64 -5.13
C GLU A 174 -12.36 -26.45 -6.16
N ASN A 175 -12.76 -25.20 -6.41
CA ASN A 175 -13.77 -24.88 -7.42
C ASN A 175 -13.23 -24.92 -8.86
N ASN A 176 -12.00 -25.39 -9.07
CA ASN A 176 -11.32 -25.52 -10.36
C ASN A 176 -11.42 -24.25 -11.21
N ARG A 177 -11.18 -23.09 -10.58
CA ARG A 177 -11.19 -21.79 -11.26
C ARG A 177 -10.00 -21.68 -12.22
N THR A 178 -10.06 -20.67 -13.10
CA THR A 178 -8.95 -20.36 -14.01
C THR A 178 -7.67 -20.04 -13.24
N ASP A 179 -6.51 -20.36 -13.82
CA ASP A 179 -5.20 -20.04 -13.24
C ASP A 179 -5.07 -18.58 -12.81
N ARG A 180 -5.62 -17.67 -13.61
CA ARG A 180 -5.59 -16.25 -13.30
C ARG A 180 -6.28 -15.94 -11.98
N ALA A 181 -7.48 -16.48 -11.77
CA ALA A 181 -8.24 -16.29 -10.54
C ALA A 181 -7.54 -16.90 -9.31
N ILE A 182 -6.90 -18.07 -9.48
CA ILE A 182 -6.10 -18.70 -8.42
C ILE A 182 -4.87 -17.84 -8.10
N MET A 183 -4.16 -17.35 -9.12
CA MET A 183 -2.99 -16.50 -8.91
C MET A 183 -3.34 -15.15 -8.29
N ASP A 184 -4.49 -14.56 -8.62
CA ASP A 184 -4.96 -13.32 -8.01
C ASP A 184 -5.20 -13.48 -6.49
N THR A 185 -5.68 -14.64 -6.04
CA THR A 185 -5.84 -14.93 -4.60
C THR A 185 -4.53 -15.33 -3.92
N VAL A 186 -3.64 -16.03 -4.62
CA VAL A 186 -2.28 -16.32 -4.14
C VAL A 186 -1.51 -15.02 -3.92
N GLU A 187 -1.57 -14.08 -4.85
CA GLU A 187 -0.91 -12.78 -4.71
C GLU A 187 -1.46 -12.00 -3.50
N LEU A 188 -2.78 -12.04 -3.29
CA LEU A 188 -3.40 -11.44 -2.10
C LEU A 188 -2.90 -12.09 -0.80
N TYR A 189 -2.79 -13.42 -0.78
CA TYR A 189 -2.23 -14.14 0.37
C TYR A 189 -0.77 -13.78 0.60
N VAL A 190 0.07 -13.74 -0.44
CA VAL A 190 1.48 -13.31 -0.35
C VAL A 190 1.60 -11.92 0.23
N ARG A 191 0.78 -10.95 -0.22
CA ARG A 191 0.80 -9.57 0.32
C ARG A 191 0.47 -9.54 1.81
N LEU A 192 -0.53 -10.31 2.25
CA LEU A 192 -0.95 -10.36 3.64
C LEU A 192 0.08 -11.04 4.55
N LEU A 193 0.53 -12.23 4.16
CA LEU A 193 1.55 -12.99 4.89
C LEU A 193 2.86 -12.21 4.95
N GLY A 194 3.27 -11.66 3.80
CA GLY A 194 4.47 -10.87 3.66
C GLY A 194 4.40 -9.55 4.42
N HIS A 195 3.23 -8.90 4.50
CA HIS A 195 3.03 -7.75 5.38
C HIS A 195 3.24 -8.15 6.85
N GLN A 196 2.65 -9.26 7.30
CA GLN A 196 2.84 -9.73 8.67
C GLN A 196 4.32 -10.03 8.98
N ARG A 197 5.03 -10.70 8.07
CA ARG A 197 6.49 -10.89 8.14
C ARG A 197 7.23 -9.55 8.31
N SER A 198 6.83 -8.55 7.54
CA SER A 198 7.47 -7.23 7.54
C SER A 198 7.19 -6.47 8.85
N VAL A 199 5.99 -6.58 9.40
CA VAL A 199 5.62 -6.04 10.72
C VAL A 199 6.48 -6.69 11.82
N GLU A 200 6.61 -8.01 11.84
CA GLU A 200 7.46 -8.71 12.84
C GLU A 200 8.94 -8.35 12.66
N THR A 201 9.41 -8.21 11.42
CA THR A 201 10.78 -7.76 11.13
C THR A 201 11.01 -6.33 11.63
N ALA A 202 10.03 -5.44 11.50
CA ALA A 202 10.09 -4.09 12.06
C ALA A 202 10.10 -4.08 13.60
N ARG A 203 9.33 -4.97 14.26
CA ARG A 203 9.43 -5.18 15.73
C ARG A 203 10.83 -5.58 16.13
N PHE A 204 11.36 -6.59 15.43
CA PHE A 204 12.71 -7.05 15.63
C PHE A 204 13.70 -5.89 15.52
N LEU A 205 13.63 -5.08 14.45
CA LEU A 205 14.54 -3.96 14.24
C LEU A 205 14.47 -2.91 15.34
N SER A 206 13.27 -2.57 15.81
CA SER A 206 13.10 -1.63 16.92
C SER A 206 13.84 -2.10 18.18
N THR A 207 13.77 -3.40 18.47
CA THR A 207 14.42 -4.03 19.62
C THR A 207 15.93 -4.18 19.41
N TYR A 208 16.33 -4.55 18.20
CA TYR A 208 17.73 -4.72 17.81
C TYR A 208 18.49 -3.39 17.88
N ILE A 209 17.92 -2.31 17.35
CA ILE A 209 18.46 -0.95 17.44
C ILE A 209 18.52 -0.49 18.89
N GLY A 210 17.43 -0.67 19.65
CA GLY A 210 17.36 -0.29 21.06
C GLY A 210 18.36 -1.01 21.97
N SER A 211 18.80 -2.22 21.59
CA SER A 211 19.78 -3.04 22.31
C SER A 211 21.22 -2.92 21.79
N GLY A 212 21.49 -1.96 20.89
CA GLY A 212 22.83 -1.76 20.33
C GLY A 212 23.33 -2.93 19.47
N GLY A 213 22.42 -3.74 18.92
CA GLY A 213 22.75 -4.86 18.05
C GLY A 213 23.21 -6.14 18.75
N SER A 214 23.12 -6.22 20.08
CA SER A 214 23.65 -7.33 20.88
C SER A 214 22.83 -8.62 20.82
N LEU A 215 21.55 -8.55 20.45
CA LEU A 215 20.61 -9.68 20.50
C LEU A 215 19.68 -9.65 19.28
N GLY A 216 19.79 -10.63 18.36
CA GLY A 216 18.89 -10.61 17.21
C GLY A 216 18.82 -11.80 16.27
N MET A 217 19.88 -12.60 16.16
CA MET A 217 19.93 -13.68 15.16
C MET A 217 18.84 -14.72 15.34
N GLY A 218 18.64 -15.25 16.56
CA GLY A 218 17.62 -16.25 16.79
C GLY A 218 16.20 -15.76 16.48
N LEU A 219 15.90 -14.49 16.78
CA LEU A 219 14.58 -13.91 16.52
C LEU A 219 14.36 -13.65 15.03
N LEU A 220 15.33 -13.06 14.33
CA LEU A 220 15.22 -12.82 12.90
C LEU A 220 15.14 -14.13 12.11
N THR A 221 15.93 -15.15 12.48
CA THR A 221 15.83 -16.50 11.91
C THR A 221 14.44 -17.09 12.13
N LYS A 222 13.90 -16.98 13.35
CA LYS A 222 12.55 -17.48 13.65
C LYS A 222 11.48 -16.79 12.80
N ILE A 223 11.56 -15.47 12.62
CA ILE A 223 10.63 -14.72 11.77
C ILE A 223 10.71 -15.24 10.33
N GLN A 224 11.90 -15.28 9.72
CA GLN A 224 12.03 -15.73 8.33
C GLN A 224 11.54 -17.17 8.13
N THR A 225 12.03 -18.09 8.96
CA THR A 225 11.67 -19.51 8.86
C THR A 225 10.19 -19.78 9.05
N LEU A 226 9.51 -19.03 9.94
CA LEU A 226 8.07 -19.20 10.16
C LEU A 226 7.26 -18.85 8.90
N TYR A 227 7.49 -17.67 8.33
CA TYR A 227 6.72 -17.19 7.19
C TYR A 227 7.08 -17.92 5.89
N ASP A 228 8.35 -18.27 5.69
CA ASP A 228 8.76 -19.09 4.55
C ASP A 228 8.15 -20.49 4.62
N ALA A 229 8.11 -21.10 5.81
CA ALA A 229 7.47 -22.41 5.99
C ALA A 229 5.96 -22.36 5.71
N GLU A 230 5.28 -21.29 6.14
CA GLU A 230 3.84 -21.11 5.89
C GLU A 230 3.54 -20.97 4.38
N MET A 231 4.33 -20.16 3.67
CA MET A 231 4.19 -20.02 2.22
C MET A 231 4.49 -21.32 1.48
N LEU A 232 5.57 -22.03 1.87
CA LEU A 232 5.92 -23.31 1.27
C LEU A 232 4.85 -24.37 1.51
N ALA A 233 4.18 -24.36 2.66
CA ALA A 233 3.05 -25.25 2.94
C ALA A 233 1.89 -24.96 1.98
N LEU A 234 1.48 -23.70 1.79
CA LEU A 234 0.46 -23.33 0.80
C LEU A 234 0.84 -23.82 -0.61
N ILE A 235 2.08 -23.56 -1.05
CA ILE A 235 2.55 -23.92 -2.40
C ILE A 235 2.49 -25.44 -2.61
N LYS A 236 2.96 -26.23 -1.64
CA LYS A 236 3.06 -27.68 -1.76
C LYS A 236 1.72 -28.39 -1.58
N GLU A 237 0.90 -27.94 -0.64
CA GLU A 237 -0.31 -28.65 -0.22
C GLU A 237 -1.55 -28.20 -0.97
N THR A 238 -1.62 -26.92 -1.37
CA THR A 238 -2.83 -26.34 -1.96
C THR A 238 -2.69 -26.13 -3.46
N LEU A 239 -1.54 -25.66 -3.95
CA LEU A 239 -1.44 -25.19 -5.33
C LEU A 239 -1.18 -26.35 -6.33
N PRO A 240 -1.85 -26.31 -7.51
CA PRO A 240 -1.51 -27.16 -8.64
C PRO A 240 -0.05 -27.00 -9.04
N GLU A 241 0.61 -28.09 -9.44
CA GLU A 241 2.04 -28.13 -9.76
C GLU A 241 2.47 -27.01 -10.73
N ARG A 242 1.68 -26.78 -11.78
CA ARG A 242 1.91 -25.73 -12.79
C ARG A 242 1.95 -24.28 -12.26
N LEU A 243 1.43 -24.03 -11.05
CA LEU A 243 1.41 -22.69 -10.44
C LEU A 243 2.45 -22.52 -9.34
N ARG A 244 3.15 -23.59 -8.94
CA ARG A 244 4.06 -23.59 -7.79
C ARG A 244 5.25 -22.66 -7.98
N ASP A 245 5.97 -22.83 -9.09
CA ASP A 245 7.16 -22.03 -9.39
C ASP A 245 6.83 -20.53 -9.47
N LYS A 246 5.69 -20.19 -10.09
CA LYS A 246 5.24 -18.80 -10.18
C LYS A 246 4.91 -18.21 -8.81
N SER A 247 4.29 -19.00 -7.94
CA SER A 247 3.92 -18.56 -6.59
C SER A 247 5.14 -18.40 -5.69
N GLU A 248 6.12 -19.29 -5.82
CA GLU A 248 7.42 -19.18 -5.15
C GLU A 248 8.18 -17.93 -5.60
N HIS A 249 8.19 -17.65 -6.91
CA HIS A 249 8.80 -16.44 -7.44
C HIS A 249 8.17 -15.17 -6.87
N ILE A 250 6.83 -15.09 -6.82
CA ILE A 250 6.11 -13.94 -6.24
C ILE A 250 6.44 -13.77 -4.76
N TRP A 251 6.57 -14.87 -4.00
CA TRP A 251 7.00 -14.81 -2.60
C TRP A 251 8.41 -14.25 -2.44
N VAL A 252 9.38 -14.80 -3.19
CA VAL A 252 10.77 -14.33 -3.17
C VAL A 252 10.84 -12.86 -3.55
N GLU A 253 10.16 -12.46 -4.62
CA GLU A 253 10.09 -11.06 -5.04
C GLU A 253 9.51 -10.19 -3.91
N TYR A 254 8.34 -10.55 -3.39
CA TYR A 254 7.71 -9.79 -2.31
C TYR A 254 8.64 -9.62 -1.10
N THR A 255 9.29 -10.70 -0.65
CA THR A 255 10.18 -10.66 0.51
C THR A 255 11.39 -9.75 0.31
N LEU A 256 11.97 -9.72 -0.90
CA LEU A 256 13.09 -8.84 -1.24
C LEU A 256 12.66 -7.37 -1.24
N TYR A 257 11.55 -7.06 -1.93
CA TYR A 257 11.09 -5.68 -2.06
C TYR A 257 10.50 -5.13 -0.74
N HIS A 258 9.96 -5.97 0.14
CA HIS A 258 9.27 -5.51 1.36
C HIS A 258 10.05 -5.76 2.65
N THR A 259 11.34 -6.08 2.58
CA THR A 259 12.17 -6.17 3.79
C THR A 259 12.37 -4.76 4.39
N PRO A 260 11.93 -4.50 5.64
CA PRO A 260 12.01 -3.16 6.20
C PRO A 260 13.44 -2.64 6.32
N GLY A 261 13.67 -1.39 5.91
CA GLY A 261 14.91 -0.68 6.14
C GLY A 261 16.07 -1.00 5.19
N LEU A 262 15.96 -2.03 4.36
CA LEU A 262 17.00 -2.39 3.40
C LEU A 262 16.52 -2.24 1.97
N LYS A 263 17.44 -1.83 1.10
CA LYS A 263 17.27 -1.86 -0.35
C LYS A 263 17.32 -3.31 -0.86
N TYR A 264 16.49 -3.62 -1.85
CA TYR A 264 16.49 -4.95 -2.46
C TYR A 264 17.85 -5.27 -3.11
N GLU A 265 18.60 -4.27 -3.61
CA GLU A 265 19.93 -4.50 -4.20
C GLU A 265 20.97 -5.01 -3.18
N CYS A 266 20.75 -4.78 -1.88
CA CYS A 266 21.60 -5.31 -0.82
C CYS A 266 21.16 -6.72 -0.38
N LEU A 267 19.96 -7.15 -0.76
CA LEU A 267 19.40 -8.45 -0.43
C LEU A 267 19.51 -9.35 -1.66
N ASP A 268 20.56 -10.18 -1.72
CA ASP A 268 20.60 -11.31 -2.65
C ASP A 268 19.49 -12.32 -2.28
N VAL A 269 18.98 -13.07 -3.25
CA VAL A 269 18.00 -14.15 -3.08
C VAL A 269 18.51 -15.21 -2.08
N ASN A 270 19.84 -15.37 -1.98
CA ASN A 270 20.52 -16.27 -1.07
C ASN A 270 21.07 -15.59 0.20
N SER A 271 20.60 -14.38 0.52
CA SER A 271 21.07 -13.66 1.70
C SER A 271 20.75 -14.43 2.97
N THR A 272 21.80 -14.77 3.72
CA THR A 272 21.62 -15.40 5.03
C THR A 272 21.08 -14.39 6.04
N VAL A 273 20.39 -14.87 7.08
CA VAL A 273 20.01 -14.05 8.24
C VAL A 273 21.21 -13.30 8.81
N HIS A 274 22.39 -13.94 8.81
CA HIS A 274 23.63 -13.34 9.26
C HIS A 274 24.03 -12.12 8.41
N ALA A 275 23.97 -12.24 7.07
CA ALA A 275 24.23 -11.12 6.18
C ALA A 275 23.24 -9.97 6.40
N MET A 276 21.95 -10.28 6.58
CA MET A 276 20.94 -9.26 6.88
C MET A 276 21.21 -8.53 8.20
N LEU A 277 21.65 -9.25 9.24
CA LEU A 277 22.06 -8.62 10.49
C LEU A 277 23.26 -7.70 10.33
N LEU A 278 24.25 -8.09 9.52
CA LEU A 278 25.41 -7.23 9.24
C LEU A 278 24.95 -5.93 8.56
N TYR A 279 24.06 -6.00 7.57
CA TYR A 279 23.49 -4.80 6.98
C TYR A 279 22.73 -3.94 8.00
N TYR A 280 21.90 -4.55 8.85
CA TYR A 280 21.21 -3.79 9.89
C TYR A 280 22.17 -3.15 10.90
N GLN A 281 23.22 -3.85 11.28
CA GLN A 281 24.26 -3.33 12.17
C GLN A 281 24.98 -2.15 11.52
N GLU A 282 25.47 -2.29 10.30
CA GLU A 282 26.16 -1.23 9.57
C GLU A 282 25.27 0.01 9.40
N ASN A 283 24.03 -0.18 8.97
CA ASN A 283 23.16 0.94 8.60
C ASN A 283 22.54 1.64 9.81
N TYR A 284 22.20 0.90 10.88
CA TYR A 284 21.41 1.45 12.00
C TYR A 284 22.14 1.56 13.34
N ILE A 285 23.21 0.78 13.55
CA ILE A 285 24.06 0.85 14.73
C ILE A 285 25.31 1.68 14.42
N ASN A 286 26.03 1.32 13.36
CA ASN A 286 27.25 2.01 12.94
C ASN A 286 26.97 3.29 12.12
N LYS A 287 25.70 3.53 11.76
CA LYS A 287 25.24 4.72 11.01
C LYS A 287 25.97 4.91 9.68
N CYS A 288 26.19 3.81 8.96
CA CYS A 288 26.69 3.78 7.59
C CYS A 288 25.53 3.46 6.61
N PRO A 289 24.71 4.45 6.19
CA PRO A 289 23.51 4.22 5.39
C PRO A 289 23.84 3.94 3.90
N THR A 290 24.46 2.80 3.63
CA THR A 290 24.78 2.29 2.29
C THR A 290 23.58 1.58 1.68
N CYS A 291 22.89 0.78 2.49
CA CYS A 291 21.78 -0.09 2.12
C CYS A 291 20.41 0.44 2.53
N VAL A 292 20.31 1.66 3.07
CA VAL A 292 19.03 2.29 3.38
C VAL A 292 18.47 3.01 2.14
N PRO A 293 17.19 2.83 1.78
CA PRO A 293 16.56 3.57 0.67
C PRO A 293 16.51 5.08 0.96
N ARG A 294 17.37 5.87 0.29
CA ARG A 294 17.51 7.35 0.48
C ARG A 294 16.40 8.20 -0.14
N THR A 295 15.53 7.58 -0.91
CA THR A 295 14.41 8.23 -1.59
C THR A 295 13.18 7.36 -1.41
N PRO A 296 11.99 7.96 -1.21
CA PRO A 296 10.79 7.21 -0.93
C PRO A 296 10.56 6.21 -2.06
N TRP A 297 10.36 4.96 -1.67
CA TRP A 297 9.65 4.01 -2.50
C TRP A 297 8.44 4.74 -3.07
N TYR A 298 8.32 4.73 -4.39
CA TYR A 298 7.16 5.25 -5.10
C TYR A 298 7.10 6.77 -5.34
N GLN A 299 8.04 7.30 -6.12
CA GLN A 299 7.82 8.58 -6.81
C GLN A 299 6.72 8.53 -7.89
N ASN A 300 6.17 7.35 -8.22
CA ASN A 300 5.21 7.23 -9.32
C ASN A 300 3.75 7.53 -8.95
N ASP A 301 3.28 7.35 -7.72
CA ASP A 301 1.83 7.46 -7.43
C ASP A 301 1.38 8.91 -7.22
N ALA A 302 2.17 9.71 -6.51
CA ALA A 302 1.89 11.14 -6.36
C ALA A 302 2.05 11.88 -7.68
N LEU A 303 3.06 11.51 -8.47
CA LEU A 303 3.34 12.11 -9.77
C LEU A 303 2.26 11.70 -10.80
N ASN A 304 1.82 10.44 -10.80
CA ASN A 304 0.67 9.99 -11.60
C ASN A 304 -0.63 10.67 -11.17
N GLY A 305 -0.86 10.86 -9.87
CA GLY A 305 -2.02 11.60 -9.35
C GLY A 305 -2.05 13.06 -9.79
N VAL A 306 -0.89 13.74 -9.73
CA VAL A 306 -0.74 15.12 -10.21
C VAL A 306 -0.89 15.20 -11.73
N ILE A 307 -0.30 14.28 -12.49
CA ILE A 307 -0.46 14.21 -13.95
C ILE A 307 -1.93 14.00 -14.33
N LEU A 308 -2.64 13.11 -13.62
CA LEU A 308 -4.06 12.86 -13.85
C LEU A 308 -4.91 14.09 -13.53
N LEU A 309 -4.65 14.78 -12.42
CA LEU A 309 -5.33 16.03 -12.06
C LEU A 309 -5.09 17.14 -13.10
N VAL A 310 -3.84 17.31 -13.54
CA VAL A 310 -3.47 18.25 -14.60
C VAL A 310 -4.14 17.88 -15.91
N GLY A 311 -4.22 16.59 -16.25
CA GLY A 311 -4.94 16.09 -17.43
C GLY A 311 -6.44 16.43 -17.38
N ILE A 312 -7.08 16.27 -16.23
CA ILE A 312 -8.49 16.65 -16.03
C ILE A 312 -8.65 18.16 -16.21
N ILE A 313 -7.86 18.98 -15.53
CA ILE A 313 -7.96 20.45 -15.61
C ILE A 313 -7.73 20.94 -17.04
N THR A 314 -6.70 20.44 -17.72
CA THR A 314 -6.40 20.82 -19.10
C THR A 314 -7.51 20.40 -20.07
N SER A 315 -8.18 19.27 -19.85
CA SER A 315 -9.34 18.85 -20.64
C SER A 315 -10.53 19.83 -20.51
N PHE A 316 -10.81 20.32 -19.30
CA PHE A 316 -11.87 21.32 -19.07
C PHE A 316 -11.53 22.66 -19.72
N ILE A 317 -10.28 23.11 -19.63
CA ILE A 317 -9.82 24.35 -20.27
C ILE A 317 -9.94 24.24 -21.79
N ALA A 318 -9.49 23.13 -22.39
CA ALA A 318 -9.59 22.90 -23.83
C ALA A 318 -11.05 22.91 -24.30
N MET A 319 -11.95 22.26 -23.56
CA MET A 319 -13.39 22.28 -23.83
C MET A 319 -13.96 23.69 -23.76
N TYR A 320 -13.62 24.46 -22.73
CA TYR A 320 -14.09 25.84 -22.56
C TYR A 320 -13.62 26.75 -23.71
N LEU A 321 -12.35 26.63 -24.12
CA LEU A 321 -11.80 27.38 -25.25
C LEU A 321 -12.46 26.99 -26.57
N ALA A 322 -12.71 25.69 -26.81
CA ALA A 322 -13.40 25.23 -28.01
C ALA A 322 -14.82 25.80 -28.11
N VAL A 323 -15.58 25.76 -27.01
CA VAL A 323 -16.92 26.35 -26.94
C VAL A 323 -16.87 27.87 -27.16
N GLY A 324 -15.92 28.56 -26.53
CA GLY A 324 -15.72 30.00 -26.70
C GLY A 324 -15.40 30.40 -28.15
N LEU A 325 -14.55 29.63 -28.83
CA LEU A 325 -14.20 29.86 -30.24
C LEU A 325 -15.38 29.60 -31.18
N ILE A 326 -16.17 28.56 -30.93
CA ILE A 326 -17.40 28.26 -31.69
C ILE A 326 -18.41 29.40 -31.50
N MET A 327 -18.65 29.83 -30.26
CA MET A 327 -19.54 30.96 -29.94
C MET A 327 -19.09 32.24 -30.66
N LYS A 328 -17.79 32.55 -30.64
CA LYS A 328 -17.23 33.72 -31.33
C LYS A 328 -17.46 33.68 -32.84
N LYS A 329 -17.24 32.52 -33.49
CA LYS A 329 -17.50 32.36 -34.92
C LYS A 329 -18.99 32.51 -35.27
N CYS A 330 -19.88 31.96 -34.45
CA CYS A 330 -21.32 32.11 -34.63
C CYS A 330 -21.78 33.58 -34.54
N VAL A 331 -21.25 34.34 -33.57
CA VAL A 331 -21.59 35.76 -33.39
C VAL A 331 -21.09 36.62 -34.55
N VAL A 332 -19.90 36.31 -35.11
CA VAL A 332 -19.36 37.06 -36.27
C VAL A 332 -20.17 36.78 -37.54
N GLN A 333 -20.60 35.52 -37.77
CA GLN A 333 -21.45 35.20 -38.93
C GLN A 333 -22.86 35.76 -38.85
N GLN A 334 -23.36 36.14 -37.66
CA GLN A 334 -24.65 36.81 -37.51
C GLN A 334 -24.60 38.32 -37.78
N LYS A 335 -23.40 38.93 -37.78
CA LYS A 335 -23.22 40.37 -38.02
C LYS A 335 -22.97 40.73 -39.49
N HIS A 336 -22.77 39.73 -40.35
CA HIS A 336 -22.65 39.87 -41.81
C HIS A 336 -23.88 39.29 -42.50
#